data_AF-A0A7X3ZBI9-F1
#
_entry.id   AF-A0A7X3ZBI9-F1
#
_cell.length_a   1.000
_cell.length_b   1.000
_cell.length_c   1.000
_cell.angle_alpha   90.00
_cell.angle_beta   90.00
_cell.angle_gamma   90.00
#
_symmetry.space_group_name_H-M   'P 1'
#
loop_
_entity.id
_entity.type
_entity.pdbx_description
1 polymer ?
#
loop_
_entity_poly.entity_id
_entity_poly.type
_entity_poly.pdbx_seq_one_letter_code
_entity_poly.pdbx_strand_id
1 'polypeptide(L)'
;MSLTEQIRHKARALGFTSVGFAPADPLKGAEFYARWVALGYAGQMDYLKRHLDKREDPRRMVPGAQTAICLGMDYYQPTPTAPDPLRGQIACYARGDDYHDIVKKRLSALWEFVLA
;
A
#
# COMPACT_ATOMS: atom_id res chain seq x y z
N MET A 1 3.67 27.52 1.70
CA MET A 1 2.97 26.21 1.65
C MET A 1 3.46 25.35 2.81
N SER A 2 2.59 24.68 3.56
CA SER A 2 3.00 23.76 4.63
C SER A 2 3.74 22.54 4.04
N LEU A 3 4.54 21.83 4.85
CA LEU A 3 5.21 20.60 4.43
C LEU A 3 4.19 19.57 3.90
N THR A 4 3.05 19.42 4.58
CA THR A 4 1.94 18.55 4.15
C THR A 4 1.48 18.86 2.73
N GLU A 5 1.30 20.15 2.39
CA GLU A 5 0.88 20.55 1.04
C GLU A 5 1.99 20.32 0.01
N GLN A 6 3.25 20.54 0.39
CA GLN A 6 4.40 20.25 -0.49
C GLN A 6 4.49 18.76 -0.82
N ILE A 7 4.31 17.89 0.18
CA ILE A 7 4.28 16.44 0.01
C ILE A 7 3.11 16.03 -0.88
N ARG A 8 1.91 16.58 -0.67
CA ARG A 8 0.73 16.31 -1.53
C ARG A 8 1.01 16.68 -2.98
N HIS A 9 1.58 17.87 -3.20
CA HIS A 9 1.91 18.35 -4.54
C HIS A 9 2.95 17.44 -5.21
N LYS A 10 4.04 17.12 -4.52
CA LYS A 10 5.08 16.22 -5.04
C LYS A 10 4.54 14.83 -5.33
N ALA A 11 3.76 14.24 -4.43
CA ALA A 11 3.18 12.91 -4.60
C ALA A 11 2.24 12.85 -5.82
N ARG A 12 1.40 13.88 -6.02
CA ARG A 12 0.56 13.99 -7.22
C ARG A 12 1.38 14.11 -8.50
N ALA A 13 2.45 14.91 -8.49
CA ALA A 13 3.36 15.03 -9.63
C ALA A 13 4.09 13.70 -9.95
N LEU A 14 4.31 12.86 -8.94
CA LEU A 14 4.86 11.50 -9.10
C LEU A 14 3.82 10.47 -9.54
N GLY A 15 2.55 10.86 -9.70
CA GLY A 15 1.47 10.02 -10.21
C GLY A 15 0.66 9.27 -9.15
N PHE A 16 0.72 9.67 -7.88
CA PHE A 16 -0.22 9.19 -6.86
C PHE A 16 -1.52 10.00 -6.92
N THR A 17 -2.64 9.32 -7.10
CA THR A 17 -3.97 9.94 -7.24
C THR A 17 -4.57 10.31 -5.89
N SER A 18 -4.21 9.58 -4.83
CA SER A 18 -4.67 9.84 -3.47
C SER A 18 -3.50 9.97 -2.51
N VAL A 19 -3.59 10.92 -1.57
CA VAL A 19 -2.56 11.21 -0.56
C VAL A 19 -3.25 11.50 0.77
N GLY A 20 -3.01 10.65 1.77
CA GLY A 20 -3.54 10.76 3.11
C GLY A 20 -2.44 10.74 4.16
N PHE A 21 -2.76 11.23 5.35
CA PHE A 21 -1.86 11.27 6.51
C PHE A 21 -2.63 10.71 7.69
N ALA A 22 -2.05 9.72 8.38
CA ALA A 22 -2.62 9.11 9.57
C ALA A 22 -1.58 9.08 10.69
N PRO A 23 -1.97 9.20 11.96
CA PRO A 23 -1.03 8.97 13.06
C PRO A 23 -0.49 7.54 12.98
N ALA A 24 0.79 7.36 13.30
CA ALA A 24 1.44 6.05 13.38
C ALA A 24 1.15 5.35 14.73
N ASP A 25 0.00 5.63 15.34
CA ASP A 25 -0.42 4.98 16.58
C ASP A 25 -0.77 3.50 16.36
N PRO A 26 -0.86 2.69 17.43
CA PRO A 26 -1.34 1.32 17.33
C PRO A 26 -2.71 1.26 16.64
N LEU A 27 -2.86 0.27 15.76
CA LEU A 27 -4.07 0.07 14.99
C LEU A 27 -5.22 -0.37 15.91
N LYS A 28 -6.31 0.40 15.89
CA LYS A 28 -7.55 0.00 16.56
C LYS A 28 -8.10 -1.26 15.89
N GLY A 29 -8.42 -2.28 16.68
CA GLY A 29 -8.95 -3.54 16.17
C GLY A 29 -7.88 -4.52 15.68
N ALA A 30 -6.60 -4.33 16.03
CA ALA A 30 -5.52 -5.24 15.62
C ALA A 30 -5.77 -6.70 16.06
N GLU A 31 -6.52 -6.92 17.14
CA GLU A 31 -6.94 -8.23 17.62
C GLU A 31 -7.80 -9.00 16.61
N PHE A 32 -8.51 -8.30 15.71
CA PHE A 32 -9.24 -8.92 14.62
C PHE A 32 -8.30 -9.71 13.71
N TYR A 33 -7.16 -9.11 13.35
CA TYR A 33 -6.20 -9.76 12.46
C TYR A 33 -5.58 -10.99 13.11
N ALA A 34 -5.18 -10.90 14.38
CA ALA A 34 -4.64 -12.04 15.12
C ALA A 34 -5.66 -13.19 15.19
N ARG A 35 -6.93 -12.88 15.45
CA ARG A 35 -8.02 -13.87 15.46
C ARG A 35 -8.24 -14.48 14.07
N TRP A 36 -8.29 -13.65 13.03
CA TRP A 36 -8.44 -14.09 11.65
C TRP A 36 -7.33 -15.06 11.23
N VAL A 37 -6.09 -14.79 11.63
CA VAL A 37 -4.96 -15.71 11.41
C VAL A 37 -5.11 -17.00 12.21
N ALA A 38 -5.50 -16.92 13.48
CA ALA A 38 -5.70 -18.09 14.33
C ALA A 38 -6.81 -19.04 13.82
N LEU A 39 -7.81 -18.50 13.13
CA LEU A 39 -8.87 -19.27 12.46
C LEU A 39 -8.40 -19.96 11.16
N GLY A 40 -7.14 -19.80 10.76
CA GLY A 40 -6.59 -20.43 9.56
C GLY A 40 -6.99 -19.74 8.25
N TYR A 41 -7.62 -18.56 8.32
CA TYR A 41 -8.10 -17.86 7.13
C TYR A 41 -6.98 -17.31 6.22
N ALA A 42 -5.74 -17.31 6.70
CA ALA A 42 -4.55 -17.02 5.89
C ALA A 42 -4.26 -18.09 4.83
N GLY A 43 -4.85 -19.29 4.92
CA GLY A 43 -4.58 -20.39 4.00
C GLY A 43 -3.07 -20.70 3.92
N GLN A 44 -2.53 -20.71 2.70
CA GLN A 44 -1.11 -20.95 2.41
C GLN A 44 -0.23 -19.69 2.49
N MET A 45 -0.81 -18.51 2.78
CA MET A 45 -0.07 -17.25 2.85
C MET A 45 0.66 -17.11 4.19
N ASP A 46 1.66 -17.94 4.44
CA ASP A 46 2.40 -17.98 5.73
C ASP A 46 3.05 -16.63 6.09
N TYR A 47 3.32 -15.79 5.10
CA TYR A 47 3.83 -14.44 5.34
C TYR A 47 2.85 -13.53 6.09
N LEU A 48 1.55 -13.80 6.04
CA LEU A 48 0.54 -13.10 6.83
C LEU A 48 0.63 -13.44 8.33
N LYS A 49 1.21 -14.60 8.68
CA LYS A 49 1.38 -15.05 10.07
C LYS A 49 2.59 -14.40 10.75
N ARG A 50 3.50 -13.81 9.98
CA ARG A 50 4.76 -13.23 10.47
C ARG A 50 4.56 -11.79 10.98
N HIS A 51 5.33 -11.43 12.01
CA HIS A 51 5.45 -10.07 12.55
C HIS A 51 4.10 -9.41 12.92
N LEU A 52 3.20 -10.15 13.57
CA LEU A 52 1.89 -9.63 14.00
C LEU A 52 2.04 -8.36 14.84
N ASP A 53 3.07 -8.34 15.68
CA ASP A 53 3.41 -7.22 16.53
C ASP A 53 3.69 -5.92 15.76
N LYS A 54 4.40 -6.01 14.62
CA LYS A 54 4.65 -4.86 13.73
C LYS A 54 3.42 -4.44 12.93
N ARG A 55 2.47 -5.35 12.73
CA ARG A 55 1.19 -5.07 12.07
C ARG A 55 0.18 -4.43 13.01
N GLU A 56 0.33 -4.63 14.31
CA GLU A 56 -0.46 -3.98 15.35
C GLU A 56 0.05 -2.56 15.63
N ASP A 57 1.36 -2.37 15.71
CA ASP A 57 1.97 -1.07 16.00
C ASP A 57 3.08 -0.75 14.98
N PRO A 58 2.84 0.19 14.04
CA PRO A 58 3.84 0.54 13.02
C PRO A 58 5.12 1.15 13.61
N ARG A 59 5.09 1.67 14.85
CA ARG A 59 6.28 2.22 15.53
C ARG A 59 7.29 1.12 15.90
N ARG A 60 6.86 -0.14 15.94
CA ARG A 60 7.76 -1.31 16.10
C ARG A 60 8.53 -1.63 14.82
N MET A 61 8.08 -1.13 13.67
CA MET A 61 8.81 -1.22 12.41
C MET A 61 9.80 -0.06 12.26
N VAL A 62 9.36 1.16 12.58
CA VAL A 62 10.18 2.37 12.51
C VAL A 62 10.08 3.10 13.85
N PRO A 63 11.07 2.93 14.76
CA PRO A 63 11.07 3.59 16.06
C PRO A 63 10.97 5.11 15.93
N GLY A 64 10.06 5.71 16.68
CA GLY A 64 9.83 7.16 16.65
C GLY A 64 8.93 7.66 15.51
N ALA A 65 8.35 6.76 14.70
CA ALA A 65 7.37 7.17 13.69
C ALA A 65 6.16 7.86 14.33
N GLN A 66 5.77 9.01 13.75
CA GLN A 66 4.61 9.79 14.22
C GLN A 66 3.45 9.79 13.22
N THR A 67 3.77 9.76 11.92
CA THR A 67 2.78 9.86 10.85
C THR A 67 3.08 8.84 9.76
N ALA A 68 2.05 8.11 9.34
CA ALA A 68 2.05 7.32 8.12
C ALA A 68 1.50 8.17 6.95
N ILE A 69 2.24 8.22 5.85
CA ILE A 69 1.78 8.83 4.60
C ILE A 69 1.20 7.72 3.72
N CYS A 70 -0.11 7.74 3.51
CA CYS A 70 -0.83 6.74 2.74
C CYS A 70 -1.04 7.23 1.31
N LEU A 71 -0.66 6.42 0.33
CA LEU A 71 -0.69 6.79 -1.09
C LEU A 71 -1.53 5.80 -1.89
N GLY A 72 -2.33 6.32 -2.81
CA GLY A 72 -3.14 5.54 -3.74
C GLY A 72 -2.75 5.84 -5.17
N MET A 73 -2.81 4.83 -6.03
CA MET A 73 -2.55 4.94 -7.46
C MET A 73 -3.65 4.21 -8.22
N ASP A 74 -4.18 4.86 -9.25
CA ASP A 74 -5.14 4.22 -10.14
C ASP A 74 -4.42 3.26 -11.08
N TYR A 75 -4.93 2.05 -11.18
CA TYR A 75 -4.42 0.99 -12.05
C TYR A 75 -5.51 0.46 -12.99
N TYR A 76 -6.67 1.12 -13.06
CA TYR A 76 -7.76 0.68 -13.89
C TYR A 76 -7.35 0.57 -15.36
N GLN A 77 -7.62 -0.60 -15.93
CA GLN A 77 -7.45 -0.87 -17.35
C GLN A 77 -8.76 -1.46 -17.86
N PRO A 78 -9.35 -0.90 -18.94
CA PRO A 78 -10.58 -1.43 -19.50
C PRO A 78 -10.36 -2.89 -19.93
N THR A 79 -11.32 -3.75 -19.57
CA THR A 79 -11.30 -5.14 -20.04
C THR A 79 -11.87 -5.18 -21.46
N PRO A 80 -11.25 -5.92 -22.40
CA PRO A 80 -11.79 -6.07 -23.75
C PRO A 80 -13.24 -6.56 -23.72
N THR A 81 -14.09 -5.98 -24.57
CA THR A 81 -15.54 -6.17 -24.59
C THR A 81 -15.99 -7.55 -25.06
N ALA A 82 -15.12 -8.32 -25.72
CA ALA A 82 -15.42 -9.66 -26.20
C ALA A 82 -14.54 -10.69 -25.47
N PRO A 83 -15.08 -11.45 -24.50
CA PRO A 83 -14.36 -12.57 -23.92
C PRO A 83 -14.19 -13.66 -25.00
N ASP A 84 -12.93 -13.95 -25.33
CA ASP A 84 -12.59 -15.13 -26.14
C ASP A 84 -12.83 -16.39 -25.28
N PRO A 85 -13.71 -17.31 -25.69
CA PRO A 85 -14.02 -18.51 -24.91
C PRO A 85 -12.81 -19.43 -24.68
N LEU A 86 -11.72 -19.26 -25.45
CA LEU A 86 -10.47 -19.98 -25.29
C LEU A 86 -9.47 -19.26 -24.38
N ARG A 87 -9.79 -18.07 -23.84
CA ARG A 87 -8.87 -17.27 -23.01
C ARG A 87 -9.47 -16.94 -21.65
N GLY A 88 -8.71 -17.23 -20.59
CA GLY A 88 -9.02 -16.78 -19.23
C GLY A 88 -8.79 -15.28 -19.04
N GLN A 89 -9.37 -14.71 -17.98
CA GLN A 89 -9.14 -13.32 -17.61
C GLN A 89 -8.06 -13.21 -16.53
N ILE A 90 -7.15 -12.27 -16.72
CA ILE A 90 -6.16 -11.89 -15.71
C ILE A 90 -6.73 -10.73 -14.89
N ALA A 91 -6.58 -10.77 -13.56
CA ALA A 91 -6.99 -9.69 -12.67
C ALA A 91 -6.30 -8.36 -13.07
N CYS A 92 -7.02 -7.23 -13.01
CA CYS A 92 -6.52 -5.95 -13.54
C CYS A 92 -5.18 -5.51 -12.93
N TYR A 93 -4.94 -5.79 -11.64
CA TYR A 93 -3.69 -5.43 -10.96
C TYR A 93 -2.45 -6.20 -11.46
N ALA A 94 -2.67 -7.32 -12.17
CA ALA A 94 -1.62 -8.18 -12.71
C ALA A 94 -1.45 -8.01 -14.23
N ARG A 95 -1.99 -6.94 -14.81
CA ARG A 95 -1.87 -6.62 -16.23
C ARG A 95 -0.81 -5.55 -16.45
N GLY A 96 0.14 -5.82 -17.34
CA GLY A 96 1.26 -4.92 -17.66
C GLY A 96 2.47 -5.16 -16.77
N ASP A 97 3.25 -4.12 -16.53
CA ASP A 97 4.45 -4.18 -15.69
C ASP A 97 4.10 -4.43 -14.22
N ASP A 98 5.03 -5.02 -13.47
CA ASP A 98 4.85 -5.24 -12.03
C ASP A 98 4.70 -3.90 -11.29
N TYR A 99 3.51 -3.69 -10.71
CA TYR A 99 3.20 -2.46 -9.99
C TYR A 99 4.15 -2.23 -8.81
N HIS A 100 4.75 -3.28 -8.24
CA HIS A 100 5.69 -3.13 -7.13
C HIS A 100 6.90 -2.29 -7.53
N ASP A 101 7.43 -2.48 -8.73
CA ASP A 101 8.61 -1.75 -9.20
C ASP A 101 8.27 -0.29 -9.51
N ILE A 102 7.12 -0.06 -10.15
CA ILE A 102 6.60 1.29 -10.44
C ILE A 102 6.35 2.07 -9.15
N VAL A 103 5.64 1.47 -8.20
CA VAL A 103 5.28 2.10 -6.93
C VAL A 103 6.53 2.35 -6.09
N LYS A 104 7.45 1.38 -5.96
CA LYS A 104 8.70 1.56 -5.20
C LYS A 104 9.56 2.70 -5.75
N LYS A 105 9.70 2.80 -7.08
CA LYS A 105 10.46 3.89 -7.72
C LYS A 105 9.88 5.25 -7.37
N ARG A 106 8.55 5.39 -7.43
CA ARG A 106 7.85 6.65 -7.09
C ARG A 106 7.92 6.97 -5.60
N LEU A 107 7.78 5.96 -4.73
CA LEU A 107 7.95 6.11 -3.28
C LEU A 107 9.35 6.59 -2.92
N SER A 108 10.39 6.04 -3.58
CA SER A 108 11.78 6.45 -3.35
C SER A 108 12.00 7.92 -3.71
N ALA A 109 11.47 8.38 -4.85
CA ALA A 109 11.55 9.78 -5.24
C ALA A 109 10.79 10.73 -4.30
N LEU A 110 9.68 10.26 -3.71
CA LEU A 110 8.97 11.05 -2.69
C LEU A 110 9.74 11.06 -1.36
N TRP A 111 10.32 9.93 -0.97
CA TRP A 111 11.15 9.80 0.22
C TRP A 111 12.36 10.75 0.18
N GLU A 112 13.10 10.78 -0.93
CA GLU A 112 14.21 11.71 -1.14
C GLU A 112 13.76 13.18 -1.01
N PHE A 113 12.59 13.51 -1.55
CA PHE A 113 12.02 14.85 -1.41
C PHE A 113 11.67 15.22 0.04
N VAL A 114 11.19 14.27 0.84
CA VAL A 114 10.83 14.51 2.26
C VAL A 114 12.07 14.69 3.13
N LEU A 115 13.19 14.05 2.75
CA LEU A 115 14.47 14.15 3.48
C LEU A 115 15.31 15.37 3.12
N ALA A 116 15.06 15.99 1.97
CA ALA A 116 15.76 17.19 1.52
C ALA A 116 15.26 18.45 2.26
#